data_AF-A0A8E2B5Y9-F1
#
_entry.id   AF-A0A8E2B5Y9-F1
#
_cell.length_a   1.000
_cell.length_b   1.000
_cell.length_c   1.000
_cell.angle_alpha   90.00
_cell.angle_beta   90.00
_cell.angle_gamma   90.00
#
_symmetry.space_group_name_H-M   'P 1'
#
loop_
_entity.id
_entity.type
_entity.pdbx_description
1 polymer ?
#
loop_
_entity_poly.entity_id
_entity_poly.type
_entity_poly.pdbx_seq_one_letter_code
_entity_poly.pdbx_strand_id
1 'polypeptide(L)'
;MQAPELTFAVPDTGSLRGDLVELAKQIHRLLSDPANRRVITTVVSALPDRPATAEAAGRFFADRLGREQVVFDRAHARGELADAADSEMILDLLGGNLWFRTLVRAKSADDTYLERLVDTVLTGVAR
;
A
#
# COMPACT_ATOMS: atom_id res chain seq x y z
N MET A 1 5.11 6.58 24.03
CA MET A 1 5.75 6.63 22.70
C MET A 1 4.62 6.85 21.70
N GLN A 2 4.49 8.06 21.15
CA GLN A 2 3.57 8.28 20.03
C GLN A 2 4.00 7.37 18.89
N ALA A 3 3.06 6.58 18.34
CA ALA A 3 3.34 5.86 17.11
C ALA A 3 3.75 6.91 16.07
N PRO A 4 4.82 6.70 15.29
CA PRO A 4 5.13 7.61 14.21
C PRO A 4 3.87 7.79 13.37
N GLU A 5 3.49 9.04 13.09
CA GLU A 5 2.41 9.30 12.15
C GLU A 5 2.85 8.74 10.80
N LEU A 6 2.37 7.54 10.48
CA LEU A 6 2.56 6.86 9.21
C LEU A 6 1.73 7.58 8.15
N THR A 7 2.07 8.84 7.90
CA THR A 7 1.33 9.72 7.00
C THR A 7 1.92 9.58 5.61
N PHE A 8 1.07 9.18 4.67
CA PHE A 8 1.38 9.11 3.26
C PHE A 8 0.85 10.36 2.57
N ALA A 9 1.66 10.96 1.71
CA ALA A 9 1.20 12.01 0.83
C ALA A 9 0.30 11.38 -0.24
N VAL A 10 -0.87 11.98 -0.45
CA VAL A 10 -1.76 11.59 -1.55
C VAL A 10 -1.14 12.07 -2.87
N PRO A 11 -0.72 11.17 -3.77
CA PRO A 11 -0.12 11.57 -5.04
C PRO A 11 -1.13 12.25 -5.96
N ASP A 12 -0.64 13.09 -6.87
CA ASP A 12 -1.41 13.67 -7.98
C ASP A 12 -0.52 13.84 -9.22
N THR A 13 -0.13 12.71 -9.79
CA THR A 13 0.76 12.64 -10.95
C THR A 13 0.02 12.84 -12.28
N GLY A 14 -1.31 12.92 -12.24
CA GLY A 14 -2.16 13.03 -13.42
C GLY A 14 -2.53 11.69 -14.08
N SER A 15 -2.12 10.55 -13.50
CA SER A 15 -2.52 9.22 -13.98
C SER A 15 -2.58 8.22 -12.82
N LEU A 16 -3.50 7.26 -12.89
CA LEU A 16 -3.65 6.19 -11.89
C LEU A 16 -2.34 5.42 -11.73
N ARG A 17 -1.71 5.06 -12.85
CA ARG A 17 -0.42 4.36 -12.84
C ARG A 17 0.63 5.16 -12.06
N GLY A 18 0.78 6.45 -12.36
CA GLY A 18 1.75 7.29 -11.66
C GLY A 18 1.45 7.42 -10.17
N ASP A 19 0.18 7.57 -9.82
CA ASP A 19 -0.24 7.67 -8.42
C ASP A 19 0.05 6.37 -7.66
N LEU A 20 -0.29 5.21 -8.22
CA LEU A 20 0.00 3.92 -7.62
C LEU A 20 1.51 3.64 -7.50
N VAL A 21 2.33 4.10 -8.45
CA VAL A 21 3.80 4.01 -8.34
C VAL A 21 4.31 4.86 -7.17
N GLU A 22 3.82 6.09 -7.02
CA GLU A 22 4.23 6.94 -5.89
C GLU A 22 3.74 6.39 -4.54
N LEU A 23 2.53 5.83 -4.47
CA LEU A 23 2.06 5.10 -3.28
C LEU A 23 2.98 3.90 -2.97
N ALA A 24 3.31 3.07 -3.97
CA ALA A 24 4.19 1.92 -3.82
C ALA A 24 5.60 2.33 -3.33
N LYS A 25 6.15 3.43 -3.85
CA LYS A 25 7.42 4.01 -3.37
C LYS A 25 7.33 4.46 -1.93
N GLN A 26 6.23 5.08 -1.51
CA GLN A 26 6.09 5.48 -0.12
C GLN A 26 6.02 4.26 0.81
N ILE A 27 5.26 3.22 0.45
CA ILE A 27 5.22 1.95 1.21
C ILE A 27 6.63 1.33 1.26
N HIS A 28 7.36 1.34 0.15
CA HIS A 28 8.74 0.84 0.10
C HIS A 28 9.68 1.61 1.04
N ARG A 29 9.61 2.95 1.07
CA ARG A 29 10.39 3.79 2.00
C ARG A 29 10.05 3.46 3.44
N LEU A 30 8.76 3.30 3.75
CA LEU A 30 8.30 2.90 5.07
C LEU A 30 8.93 1.57 5.51
N LEU A 31 8.87 0.54 4.66
CA LEU A 31 9.36 -0.80 4.99
C LEU A 31 10.90 -0.92 4.96
N SER A 32 11.57 -0.04 4.23
CA SER A 32 13.04 -0.01 4.12
C SER A 32 13.71 0.66 5.30
N ASP A 33 13.03 1.58 5.99
CA ASP A 33 13.53 2.20 7.21
C ASP A 33 13.65 1.16 8.34
N PRO A 34 14.85 0.91 8.90
CA PRO A 34 15.05 -0.08 9.95
C PRO A 34 14.26 0.18 11.24
N ALA A 35 14.02 1.44 11.60
CA ALA A 35 13.26 1.79 12.79
C ALA A 35 11.76 1.47 12.59
N ASN A 36 11.21 1.88 11.45
CA ASN A 36 9.81 1.57 11.10
C ASN A 36 9.59 0.07 10.98
N ARG A 37 10.51 -0.64 10.31
CA ARG A 37 10.43 -2.10 10.15
C ARG A 37 10.37 -2.84 11.49
N ARG A 38 11.16 -2.42 12.49
CA ARG A 38 11.11 -3.03 13.84
C ARG A 38 9.77 -2.81 14.53
N VAL A 39 9.22 -1.60 14.46
CA VAL A 39 7.90 -1.28 15.03
C VAL A 39 6.83 -2.09 14.33
N ILE A 40 6.83 -2.08 13.00
CA ILE A 40 5.89 -2.78 12.15
C ILE A 40 5.88 -4.29 12.43
N THR A 41 7.05 -4.94 12.45
CA THR A 41 7.11 -6.39 12.68
C THR A 41 6.67 -6.76 14.08
N THR A 42 6.93 -5.91 15.08
CA THR A 42 6.46 -6.09 16.47
C THR A 42 4.95 -6.00 16.57
N VAL A 43 4.34 -5.03 15.87
CA VAL A 43 2.88 -4.88 15.84
C VAL A 43 2.23 -6.05 15.11
N VAL A 44 2.71 -6.38 13.91
CA VAL A 44 2.14 -7.45 13.08
C VAL A 44 2.23 -8.81 13.74
N SER A 45 3.35 -9.13 14.40
CA SER A 45 3.49 -10.41 15.11
C SER A 45 2.53 -10.55 16.29
N ALA A 46 2.05 -9.45 16.85
CA ALA A 46 1.10 -9.44 17.96
C ALA A 46 -0.37 -9.52 17.53
N LEU A 47 -0.69 -9.30 16.25
CA LEU A 47 -2.08 -9.25 15.77
C LEU A 47 -2.87 -10.56 15.98
N PRO A 48 -2.32 -11.76 15.69
CA PRO A 48 -3.09 -13.00 15.80
C PRO A 48 -3.59 -13.29 17.22
N ASP A 49 -2.80 -12.94 18.23
CA ASP A 49 -3.07 -13.26 19.63
C ASP A 49 -3.76 -12.12 20.39
N ARG A 50 -3.99 -10.96 19.74
CA ARG A 50 -4.56 -9.76 20.37
C ARG A 50 -5.66 -9.14 19.51
N PRO A 51 -6.92 -9.58 19.68
CA PRO A 51 -8.05 -9.09 18.88
C PRO A 51 -8.20 -7.56 18.89
N ALA A 52 -8.01 -6.90 20.04
CA ALA A 52 -8.07 -5.44 20.12
C ALA A 52 -6.95 -4.73 19.31
N THR A 53 -5.78 -5.36 19.19
CA THR A 53 -4.67 -4.86 18.35
C THR A 53 -4.98 -5.09 16.87
N ALA A 54 -5.56 -6.24 16.52
CA ALA A 54 -6.04 -6.51 15.16
C ALA A 54 -7.11 -5.50 14.71
N GLU A 55 -8.07 -5.19 15.58
CA GLU A 55 -9.11 -4.20 15.30
C GLU A 55 -8.53 -2.79 15.16
N ALA A 56 -7.57 -2.40 16.02
CA ALA A 56 -6.88 -1.13 15.90
C ALA A 56 -6.07 -1.02 14.59
N ALA A 57 -5.39 -2.08 14.18
CA ALA A 57 -4.69 -2.14 12.90
C ALA A 57 -5.68 -2.05 11.72
N GLY A 58 -6.80 -2.77 11.77
CA GLY A 58 -7.86 -2.70 10.77
C GLY A 58 -8.40 -1.28 10.60
N ARG A 59 -8.74 -0.59 11.72
CA ARG A 59 -9.16 0.82 11.68
C ARG A 59 -8.10 1.75 11.09
N PHE A 60 -6.84 1.53 11.43
CA PHE A 60 -5.73 2.33 10.89
C PHE A 60 -5.63 2.18 9.37
N PHE A 61 -5.71 0.95 8.86
CA PHE A 61 -5.68 0.71 7.41
C PHE A 61 -6.96 1.23 6.72
N ALA A 62 -8.13 1.12 7.34
CA ALA A 62 -9.36 1.69 6.80
C ALA A 62 -9.33 3.23 6.70
N ASP A 63 -8.81 3.93 7.72
CA ASP A 63 -8.61 5.39 7.65
C ASP A 63 -7.62 5.76 6.54
N ARG A 64 -6.55 4.97 6.39
CA ARG A 64 -5.56 5.13 5.32
C ARG A 64 -6.18 4.93 3.93
N LEU A 65 -6.98 3.88 3.73
CA LEU A 65 -7.73 3.66 2.49
C LEU A 65 -8.63 4.86 2.18
N GLY A 66 -9.35 5.38 3.18
CA GLY A 66 -10.20 6.57 3.03
C GLY A 66 -9.45 7.82 2.56
N ARG A 67 -8.18 7.99 2.98
CA ARG A 67 -7.34 9.11 2.50
C ARG A 67 -6.83 8.91 1.07
N GLU A 68 -6.58 7.67 0.68
CA GLU A 68 -6.13 7.31 -0.68
C GLU A 68 -7.28 7.24 -1.69
N GLN A 69 -8.53 7.21 -1.23
CA GLN A 69 -9.74 7.13 -2.06
C GLN A 69 -9.77 8.19 -3.18
N VAL A 70 -9.30 9.40 -2.89
CA VAL A 70 -9.25 10.49 -3.86
C VAL A 70 -8.38 10.18 -5.10
N VAL A 71 -7.40 9.28 -4.99
CA VAL A 71 -6.61 8.80 -6.15
C VAL A 71 -7.52 8.03 -7.12
N PHE A 72 -8.36 7.15 -6.58
CA PHE A 72 -9.29 6.33 -7.35
C PHE A 72 -10.43 7.17 -7.93
N ASP A 73 -10.95 8.13 -7.15
CA ASP A 73 -11.99 9.05 -7.62
C ASP A 73 -11.48 9.85 -8.84
N ARG A 74 -10.24 10.33 -8.80
CA ARG A 74 -9.61 11.02 -9.94
C ARG A 74 -9.41 10.09 -11.12
N ALA A 75 -9.01 8.84 -10.88
CA ALA A 75 -8.84 7.86 -11.94
C ALA A 75 -10.17 7.51 -12.65
N HIS A 76 -11.26 7.36 -11.89
CA HIS A 76 -12.61 7.21 -12.45
C HIS A 76 -13.01 8.43 -13.28
N ALA A 77 -12.79 9.64 -12.77
CA ALA A 77 -13.10 10.88 -13.50
C ALA A 77 -12.34 11.00 -14.84
N ARG A 78 -11.14 10.41 -14.93
CA ARG A 78 -10.34 10.34 -16.17
C ARG A 78 -10.67 9.13 -17.06
N GLY A 79 -11.52 8.20 -16.61
CA GLY A 79 -11.83 6.96 -17.32
C GLY A 79 -10.69 5.92 -17.31
N GLU A 80 -9.75 6.03 -16.38
CA GLU A 80 -8.60 5.13 -16.25
C GLU A 80 -8.90 3.88 -15.41
N LEU A 81 -9.98 3.93 -14.61
CA LEU A 81 -10.39 2.87 -13.70
C LEU A 81 -11.84 2.46 -14.00
N ALA A 82 -12.08 1.16 -14.15
CA ALA A 82 -13.41 0.63 -14.37
C ALA A 82 -14.29 0.81 -13.14
N ASP A 83 -15.59 1.12 -13.31
CA ASP A 83 -16.54 1.34 -12.21
C ASP A 83 -16.69 0.15 -11.26
N ALA A 84 -16.41 -1.06 -11.74
CA ALA A 84 -16.44 -2.29 -10.95
C ALA A 84 -15.11 -2.60 -10.24
N ALA A 85 -14.07 -1.78 -10.42
CA ALA A 85 -12.78 -2.01 -9.79
C ALA A 85 -12.83 -1.74 -8.28
N ASP A 86 -12.24 -2.65 -7.52
CA ASP A 86 -12.16 -2.55 -6.06
C ASP A 86 -10.85 -1.87 -5.64
N SER A 87 -10.95 -0.62 -5.20
CA SER A 87 -9.82 0.19 -4.75
C SER A 87 -9.10 -0.41 -3.53
N GLU A 88 -9.84 -1.04 -2.62
CA GLU A 88 -9.27 -1.71 -1.45
C GLU A 88 -8.45 -2.92 -1.90
N MET A 89 -9.00 -3.75 -2.79
CA MET A 89 -8.27 -4.88 -3.36
C MET A 89 -6.98 -4.45 -4.10
N ILE A 90 -7.02 -3.35 -4.85
CA ILE A 90 -5.82 -2.81 -5.54
C ILE A 90 -4.74 -2.44 -4.52
N LEU A 91 -5.10 -1.78 -3.43
CA LEU A 91 -4.16 -1.40 -2.38
C LEU A 91 -3.65 -2.59 -1.57
N ASP A 92 -4.49 -3.60 -1.34
CA ASP A 92 -4.09 -4.85 -0.70
C ASP A 92 -3.11 -5.65 -1.55
N LEU A 93 -3.32 -5.70 -2.88
CA LEU A 93 -2.38 -6.34 -3.80
C LEU A 93 -1.02 -5.63 -3.80
N LEU A 94 -1.01 -4.29 -3.83
CA LEU A 94 0.21 -3.49 -3.79
C LEU A 94 0.93 -3.61 -2.44
N GLY A 95 0.20 -3.32 -1.36
CA GLY A 95 0.69 -3.38 0.01
C GLY A 95 1.14 -4.80 0.35
N GLY A 96 0.25 -5.78 0.30
CA GLY A 96 0.53 -7.17 0.63
C GLY A 96 1.77 -7.71 -0.09
N ASN A 97 1.96 -7.39 -1.37
CA ASN A 97 3.17 -7.76 -2.11
C ASN A 97 4.44 -7.15 -1.50
N LEU A 98 4.47 -5.85 -1.25
CA LEU A 98 5.63 -5.14 -0.70
C LEU A 98 5.97 -5.61 0.71
N TRP A 99 4.95 -5.81 1.54
CA TRP A 99 5.08 -6.37 2.88
C TRP A 99 5.70 -7.76 2.83
N PHE A 100 5.17 -8.67 2.00
CA PHE A 100 5.71 -10.02 1.83
C PHE A 100 7.13 -10.01 1.28
N ARG A 101 7.40 -9.21 0.24
CA ARG A 101 8.73 -9.13 -0.38
C ARG A 101 9.79 -8.63 0.59
N THR A 102 9.49 -7.59 1.37
CA THR A 102 10.47 -6.96 2.25
C THR A 102 10.59 -7.69 3.59
N LEU A 103 9.48 -8.05 4.23
CA LEU A 103 9.51 -8.63 5.58
C LEU A 103 9.72 -10.14 5.57
N VAL A 104 9.10 -10.86 4.64
CA VAL A 104 9.17 -12.33 4.59
C VAL A 104 10.32 -12.80 3.71
N ARG A 105 10.45 -12.24 2.50
CA ARG A 105 11.50 -12.66 1.55
C ARG A 105 12.82 -11.91 1.72
N ALA A 106 12.87 -10.87 2.56
CA ALA A 106 14.05 -10.03 2.77
C ALA A 106 14.66 -9.49 1.46
N LYS A 107 13.82 -9.09 0.49
CA LYS A 107 14.26 -8.51 -0.80
C LYS A 107 13.94 -7.02 -0.87
N SER A 108 14.81 -6.25 -1.53
CA SER A 108 14.53 -4.86 -1.89
C SER A 108 13.52 -4.79 -3.04
N ALA A 109 12.73 -3.72 -3.08
CA ALA A 109 11.80 -3.40 -4.15
C ALA A 109 12.29 -2.11 -4.82
N ASP A 110 13.24 -2.24 -5.75
CA ASP A 110 13.73 -1.10 -6.54
C ASP A 110 12.64 -0.49 -7.41
N ASP A 111 12.88 0.71 -7.93
CA ASP A 111 11.89 1.46 -8.72
C ASP A 111 11.36 0.63 -9.90
N THR A 112 12.22 -0.13 -10.58
CA THR A 112 11.80 -1.00 -11.68
C THR A 112 10.88 -2.13 -11.19
N TYR A 113 11.09 -2.67 -10.00
CA TYR A 113 10.16 -3.62 -9.39
C TYR A 113 8.82 -2.98 -9.03
N LEU A 114 8.84 -1.77 -8.47
CA LEU A 114 7.61 -1.06 -8.10
C LEU A 114 6.75 -0.76 -9.34
N GLU A 115 7.37 -0.29 -10.42
CA GLU A 115 6.69 -0.06 -11.70
C GLU A 115 6.07 -1.35 -12.25
N ARG A 116 6.84 -2.44 -12.33
CA ARG A 116 6.32 -3.73 -12.81
C ARG A 116 5.20 -4.28 -11.92
N LEU A 117 5.29 -4.09 -10.61
CA LEU A 117 4.24 -4.50 -9.67
C LEU A 117 2.95 -3.74 -9.98
N VAL A 118 3.02 -2.41 -10.13
CA VAL A 118 1.86 -1.58 -10.49
C VAL A 118 1.30 -1.99 -11.84
N ASP A 119 2.15 -2.20 -12.85
CA ASP A 119 1.72 -2.65 -14.17
C ASP A 119 0.98 -4.00 -14.07
N THR A 120 1.52 -4.95 -13.30
CA THR A 120 0.88 -6.26 -13.08
C THR A 120 -0.48 -6.13 -12.39
N VAL A 121 -0.63 -5.22 -11.43
CA VAL A 121 -1.90 -4.97 -10.75
C VAL A 121 -2.92 -4.35 -11.70
N LEU A 122 -2.49 -3.42 -12.56
CA LEU A 122 -3.39 -2.72 -13.49
C LEU A 122 -3.79 -3.58 -14.70
N THR A 123 -2.88 -4.39 -15.24
CA THR A 123 -3.14 -5.17 -16.46
C THR A 123 -3.50 -6.62 -16.17
N GLY A 124 -3.29 -7.10 -14.95
CA GLY A 124 -3.33 -8.53 -14.64
C GLY A 124 -2.22 -9.32 -15.35
N VAL A 125 -2.33 -10.65 -15.28
CA VAL A 125 -1.32 -11.59 -15.80
C VAL A 125 -1.83 -12.50 -16.93
N ALA A 126 -3.12 -12.44 -17.22
CA ALA A 126 -3.76 -13.25 -18.25
C ALA A 126 -3.68 -12.56 -19.64
N ARG A 127 -3.89 -13.35 -20.70
CA ARG A 127 -4.01 -12.87 -22.09
C ARG A 127 -5.44 -12.98 -22.56
#